data_AF-A0A3B9HMV3-F1
#
_entry.id   AF-A0A3B9HMV3-F1
#
_cell.length_a   1.000
_cell.length_b   1.000
_cell.length_c   1.000
_cell.angle_alpha   90.00
_cell.angle_beta   90.00
_cell.angle_gamma   90.00
#
_symmetry.space_group_name_H-M   'P 1'
#
loop_
_entity.id
_entity.type
_entity.pdbx_description
1 polymer ?
#
loop_
_entity_poly.entity_id
_entity_poly.type
_entity_poly.pdbx_seq_one_letter_code
_entity_poly.pdbx_strand_id
1 'polypeptide(L)'
;MQHIGHPIFNDDTYGGDRIVQGTIFTRYRQFIDNCFQIIPRHALHAISLGFVHPVSGEDLLFHAPLPDDFAGVLEKWRTYAAQLK
;
A
#
# COMPACT_ATOMS: atom_id res chain seq x y z
N MET A 1 -4.05 -7.14 8.29
CA MET A 1 -5.05 -6.12 8.65
C MET A 1 -6.50 -6.55 8.33
N GLN A 2 -6.71 -7.60 7.51
CA GLN A 2 -8.06 -8.15 7.25
C GLN A 2 -8.82 -8.54 8.53
N HIS A 3 -8.13 -9.11 9.54
CA HIS A 3 -8.74 -9.48 10.82
C HIS A 3 -9.47 -8.30 11.51
N ILE A 4 -9.03 -7.05 11.29
CA ILE A 4 -9.68 -5.85 11.82
C ILE A 4 -10.60 -5.15 10.81
N GLY A 5 -10.93 -5.79 9.68
CA GLY A 5 -11.81 -5.25 8.64
C GLY A 5 -11.14 -4.38 7.58
N HIS A 6 -9.81 -4.26 7.59
CA HIS A 6 -9.06 -3.40 6.67
C HIS A 6 -7.98 -4.20 5.93
N PRO A 7 -8.31 -5.00 4.90
CA PRO A 7 -7.28 -5.74 4.17
C PRO A 7 -6.25 -4.81 3.53
N ILE A 8 -5.05 -5.33 3.26
CA ILE A 8 -3.99 -4.55 2.61
C ILE A 8 -4.44 -4.24 1.19
N PHE A 9 -4.15 -3.05 0.68
CA PHE A 9 -4.58 -2.66 -0.66
C PHE A 9 -3.95 -3.56 -1.73
N ASN A 10 -4.78 -4.02 -2.67
CA ASN A 10 -4.44 -4.97 -3.73
C ASN A 10 -3.87 -6.31 -3.26
N ASP A 11 -4.35 -6.78 -2.11
CA ASP A 11 -4.10 -8.10 -1.55
C ASP A 11 -5.10 -9.11 -2.11
N ASP A 12 -4.65 -10.00 -2.99
CA ASP A 12 -5.50 -11.00 -3.65
C ASP A 12 -5.94 -12.13 -2.71
N THR A 13 -5.15 -12.41 -1.68
CA THR A 13 -5.35 -13.52 -0.76
C THR A 13 -6.38 -13.16 0.31
N TYR A 14 -6.37 -11.91 0.78
CA TYR A 14 -7.20 -11.44 1.89
C TYR A 14 -8.28 -10.43 1.44
N GLY A 15 -8.53 -10.31 0.13
CA GLY A 15 -9.66 -9.56 -0.43
C GLY A 15 -9.46 -8.04 -0.46
N GLY A 16 -8.22 -7.58 -0.53
CA GLY A 16 -7.85 -6.20 -0.80
C GLY A 16 -7.76 -5.84 -2.29
N ASP A 17 -7.95 -6.82 -3.17
CA ASP A 17 -8.06 -6.71 -4.64
C ASP A 17 -9.39 -6.13 -5.13
N ARG A 18 -10.26 -5.68 -4.21
CA ARG A 18 -11.60 -5.15 -4.50
C ARG A 18 -11.95 -4.01 -3.58
N ILE A 19 -12.98 -3.26 -3.95
CA ILE A 19 -13.52 -2.18 -3.12
C ILE A 19 -14.25 -2.79 -1.93
N VAL A 20 -13.73 -2.54 -0.72
CA VAL A 20 -14.26 -3.12 0.54
C VAL A 20 -15.32 -2.23 1.19
N GLN A 21 -15.28 -0.92 0.95
CA GLN A 21 -16.16 0.04 1.63
C GLN A 21 -16.55 1.21 0.71
N GLY A 22 -17.76 1.74 0.94
CA GLY A 22 -18.26 2.96 0.30
C GLY A 22 -19.26 2.71 -0.84
N THR A 23 -19.94 3.78 -1.26
CA THR A 23 -20.85 3.74 -2.40
C THR A 23 -20.05 3.68 -3.70
N ILE A 24 -20.22 2.61 -4.45
CA ILE A 24 -19.46 2.39 -5.69
C ILE A 24 -20.14 3.11 -6.85
N PHE A 25 -19.75 4.35 -7.09
CA PHE A 25 -20.08 5.04 -8.34
C PHE A 25 -19.06 4.68 -9.44
N THR A 26 -19.46 4.74 -10.71
CA THR A 26 -18.63 4.35 -11.86
C THR A 26 -17.26 5.03 -11.87
N ARG A 27 -17.20 6.33 -11.54
CA ARG A 27 -15.95 7.09 -11.45
C ARG A 27 -15.02 6.59 -10.34
N TYR A 28 -15.58 6.26 -9.17
CA TYR A 28 -14.79 5.75 -8.05
C TYR A 28 -14.24 4.36 -8.36
N ARG A 29 -15.05 3.48 -8.96
CA ARG A 29 -14.58 2.17 -9.43
C ARG A 29 -13.41 2.31 -10.40
N GLN A 30 -13.57 3.14 -11.44
CA GLN A 30 -12.49 3.38 -12.40
C GLN A 30 -11.24 3.97 -11.75
N PHE A 31 -11.38 4.85 -10.76
CA PHE A 31 -10.26 5.37 -9.99
C PHE A 31 -9.50 4.24 -9.27
N ILE A 32 -10.23 3.38 -8.54
CA ILE A 32 -9.63 2.26 -7.80
C ILE A 32 -8.98 1.24 -8.72
N ASP A 33 -9.65 0.86 -9.82
CA ASP A 33 -9.10 -0.09 -10.79
C ASP A 33 -7.77 0.43 -11.37
N ASN A 34 -7.70 1.73 -11.68
CA ASN A 34 -6.43 2.32 -12.11
C ASN A 34 -5.37 2.34 -10.99
N CYS A 35 -5.75 2.44 -9.72
CA CYS A 35 -4.81 2.33 -8.60
C CYS A 35 -4.28 0.89 -8.47
N PHE A 36 -5.12 -0.13 -8.67
CA PHE A 36 -4.68 -1.53 -8.69
C PHE A 36 -3.68 -1.80 -9.82
N GLN A 37 -3.84 -1.16 -10.99
CA GLN A 37 -2.86 -1.28 -12.07
C GLN A 37 -1.50 -0.62 -11.75
N ILE A 38 -1.48 0.44 -10.93
CA ILE A 38 -0.24 1.13 -10.55
C ILE A 38 0.57 0.29 -9.55
N ILE A 39 -0.09 -0.38 -8.62
CA ILE A 39 0.54 -1.27 -7.63
C ILE A 39 -0.04 -2.69 -7.75
N PRO A 40 0.40 -3.51 -8.73
CA PRO A 40 -0.17 -4.82 -9.02
C PRO A 40 0.28 -5.92 -8.02
N ARG A 41 0.36 -5.56 -6.74
CA ARG A 41 0.75 -6.39 -5.60
C ARG A 41 0.22 -5.77 -4.32
N HIS A 42 0.29 -6.52 -3.22
CA HIS A 42 0.09 -6.00 -1.87
C HIS A 42 0.83 -4.68 -1.67
N ALA A 43 0.10 -3.64 -1.27
CA ALA A 43 0.65 -2.36 -0.83
C ALA A 43 1.33 -2.48 0.55
N LEU A 44 2.30 -3.40 0.65
CA LEU A 44 3.15 -3.65 1.80
C LEU A 44 4.63 -3.47 1.40
N HIS A 45 5.39 -2.73 2.21
CA HIS A 45 6.81 -2.47 2.01
C HIS A 45 7.55 -2.43 3.34
N ALA A 46 8.64 -3.20 3.46
CA ALA A 46 9.54 -3.14 4.60
C ALA A 46 10.56 -2.01 4.38
N ILE A 47 10.28 -0.83 4.93
CA ILE A 47 11.10 0.37 4.72
C ILE A 47 12.42 0.34 5.51
N SER A 48 12.45 -0.34 6.65
CA SER A 48 13.61 -0.44 7.53
C SER A 48 13.77 -1.85 8.08
N LEU A 49 15.02 -2.23 8.33
CA LEU A 49 15.38 -3.48 8.98
C LEU A 49 16.49 -3.18 9.99
N GLY A 50 16.23 -3.46 11.26
CA GLY A 50 17.20 -3.31 12.34
C GLY A 50 17.42 -4.64 13.06
N PHE A 51 18.68 -5.00 13.31
CA PHE A 51 19.04 -6.17 14.10
C PHE A 51 20.46 -6.07 14.66
N VAL A 52 20.75 -6.83 15.72
CA VAL A 52 22.09 -6.97 16.28
C VAL A 52 22.88 -7.94 15.41
N HIS A 53 24.04 -7.52 14.91
CA HIS A 53 24.88 -8.37 14.08
C HIS A 53 25.31 -9.62 14.86
N PRO A 54 25.06 -10.84 14.33
CA PRO A 54 25.19 -12.07 15.10
C PRO A 54 26.63 -12.42 15.49
N VAL A 55 27.64 -11.79 14.85
CA VAL A 55 29.06 -12.03 15.14
C VAL A 55 29.70 -10.85 15.88
N SER A 56 29.44 -9.61 15.47
CA SER A 56 30.08 -8.43 16.07
C SER A 56 29.32 -7.85 17.26
N GLY A 57 28.03 -8.17 17.42
CA GLY A 57 27.18 -7.60 18.47
C GLY A 57 26.79 -6.14 18.24
N GLU A 58 27.15 -5.56 17.10
CA GLU A 58 26.82 -4.17 16.77
C GLU A 58 25.37 -4.04 16.28
N ASP A 59 24.72 -2.93 16.63
CA ASP A 59 23.40 -2.58 16.10
C ASP A 59 23.53 -2.16 14.63
N LEU A 60 22.88 -2.91 13.74
CA LEU A 60 22.81 -2.60 12.32
C LEU A 60 21.41 -2.10 11.96
N LEU A 61 21.35 -1.06 11.13
CA LEU A 61 20.11 -0.48 10.62
C LEU A 61 20.21 -0.25 9.11
N PHE A 62 19.29 -0.85 8.38
CA PHE A 62 19.16 -0.75 6.93
C PHE A 62 17.86 -0.04 6.57
N HIS A 63 17.87 0.67 5.45
CA HIS A 63 16.70 1.33 4.88
C HIS A 63 16.57 1.04 3.39
N ALA A 64 15.34 0.84 2.94
CA ALA A 64 15.00 0.71 1.53
C ALA A 64 14.01 1.81 1.14
N PRO A 65 14.29 2.62 0.11
CA PRO A 65 13.37 3.67 -0.33
C PRO A 65 12.03 3.08 -0.75
N LEU A 66 10.99 3.92 -0.76
CA LEU A 66 9.69 3.52 -1.32
C LEU A 66 9.86 3.22 -2.80
N PRO A 67 9.34 2.08 -3.30
CA PRO A 67 9.38 1.79 -4.73
C PRO A 67 8.45 2.73 -5.52
N ASP A 68 8.68 2.84 -6.84
CA ASP A 68 7.97 3.80 -7.70
C ASP A 68 6.45 3.53 -7.76
N ASP A 69 6.03 2.27 -7.64
CA ASP A 69 4.61 1.88 -7.60
C ASP A 69 3.88 2.50 -6.39
N PHE A 70 4.51 2.48 -5.22
CA PHE A 70 4.04 3.14 -4.01
C PHE A 70 3.96 4.65 -4.19
N ALA A 71 5.02 5.26 -4.72
CA ALA A 71 5.03 6.71 -4.94
C ALA A 71 3.87 7.13 -5.87
N GLY A 72 3.69 6.41 -6.98
CA GLY A 72 2.63 6.68 -7.95
C GLY A 72 1.21 6.50 -7.38
N VAL A 73 0.96 5.41 -6.66
CA VAL A 73 -0.38 5.16 -6.10
C VAL A 73 -0.72 6.13 -4.97
N LEU A 74 0.26 6.47 -4.12
CA LEU A 74 0.08 7.43 -3.03
C LEU A 74 -0.26 8.82 -3.56
N GLU A 75 0.43 9.27 -4.60
CA GLU A 75 0.16 10.58 -5.20
C GLU A 75 -1.23 10.66 -5.80
N LYS A 76 -1.67 9.58 -6.45
CA LYS A 76 -3.03 9.46 -7.00
C LYS A 76 -4.10 9.54 -5.91
N TRP A 77 -3.89 8.87 -4.77
CA TRP A 77 -4.78 8.96 -3.61
C TRP A 77 -4.81 10.34 -2.97
N ARG A 78 -3.64 10.99 -2.81
CA ARG A 78 -3.55 12.36 -2.26
C ARG A 78 -4.32 13.35 -3.13
N THR A 79 -4.13 13.28 -4.45
CA THR A 79 -4.85 14.13 -5.41
C THR A 79 -6.36 13.91 -5.32
N TYR A 80 -6.82 12.65 -5.31
CA TYR A 80 -8.24 12.33 -5.20
C TYR A 80 -8.85 12.82 -3.87
N ALA A 81 -8.16 12.62 -2.75
CA ALA A 81 -8.63 13.07 -1.43
C ALA A 81 -8.69 14.60 -1.31
N ALA A 82 -7.79 15.33 -1.99
CA ALA A 82 -7.82 16.79 -2.03
C ALA A 82 -9.03 17.34 -2.79
N GLN A 83 -9.54 16.62 -3.81
CA GLN A 83 -10.71 17.00 -4.60
C GLN A 83 -12.05 16.72 -3.90
N LEU A 84 -12.04 15.95 -2.82
CA LEU A 84 -13.24 15.63 -2.03
C LEU A 84 -13.54 16.67 -0.94
N LYS A 85 -12.64 17.64 -0.74
CA LYS A 85 -12.84 18.80 0.15
C LYS A 85 -13.49 19.94 -0.62
#